data_AF-A0A5K0W051-F1
#
_entry.id   AF-A0A5K0W051-F1
#
_cell.length_a   1.000
_cell.length_b   1.000
_cell.length_c   1.000
_cell.angle_alpha   90.00
_cell.angle_beta   90.00
_cell.angle_gamma   90.00
#
_symmetry.space_group_name_H-M   'P 1'
#
loop_
_entity.id
_entity.type
_entity.pdbx_description
1 polymer ?
#
loop_
_entity_poly.entity_id
_entity_poly.type
_entity_poly.pdbx_seq_one_letter_code
_entity_poly.pdbx_strand_id
1 'polypeptide(L)' 'ALMYLFRGQFGSVLYTGDFRWEIGDMKAVEGKNILLNALGDKKLDLLYMDNTYCNPSFSFPPRKVAAQQ' A
#
# COMPACT_ATOMS: atom_id res chain seq x y z
N ALA A 1 -6.59 8.94 2.74
CA ALA A 1 -6.81 7.65 2.07
C ALA A 1 -6.67 6.54 3.09
N LEU A 2 -7.39 5.44 2.92
CA LEU A 2 -7.40 4.27 3.81
C LEU A 2 -7.18 3.01 2.97
N MET A 3 -6.57 2.01 3.58
CA MET A 3 -6.55 0.64 3.08
C MET A 3 -7.42 -0.22 3.99
N TYR A 4 -8.08 -1.24 3.44
CA TYR A 4 -8.94 -2.14 4.21
C TYR A 4 -8.40 -3.58 4.16
N LEU A 5 -8.06 -4.12 5.32
CA LEU A 5 -7.73 -5.54 5.50
C LEU A 5 -8.95 -6.26 6.10
N PHE A 6 -9.58 -7.13 5.31
CA PHE A 6 -10.67 -7.99 5.75
C PHE A 6 -10.14 -9.37 6.11
N ARG A 7 -10.63 -9.94 7.21
CA ARG A 7 -10.28 -11.28 7.68
C ARG A 7 -11.55 -12.03 8.06
N GLY A 8 -11.71 -13.24 7.55
CA GLY A 8 -12.87 -14.08 7.86
C GLY A 8 -12.73 -15.50 7.31
N GLN A 9 -13.84 -16.22 7.24
CA GLN A 9 -13.87 -17.57 6.64
C GLN A 9 -13.46 -17.57 5.16
N PHE A 10 -13.56 -16.43 4.50
CA PHE A 10 -13.14 -16.19 3.11
C PHE A 10 -11.63 -15.91 2.96
N GLY A 11 -10.84 -16.03 4.03
CA GLY A 11 -9.41 -15.70 4.01
C GLY A 11 -9.11 -14.25 4.38
N SER A 12 -7.93 -13.79 4.00
CA SER A 12 -7.42 -12.43 4.24
C SER A 12 -7.33 -11.66 2.93
N VAL A 13 -8.06 -10.55 2.84
CA VAL A 13 -8.17 -9.75 1.61
C VAL A 13 -7.80 -8.30 1.89
N LEU A 14 -6.90 -7.73 1.09
CA LEU A 14 -6.47 -6.34 1.21
C LEU A 14 -6.95 -5.53 0.01
N TYR A 15 -7.65 -4.44 0.28
CA TYR A 15 -7.95 -3.40 -0.69
C TYR A 15 -7.09 -2.18 -0.39
N THR A 16 -6.25 -1.78 -1.35
CA THR A 16 -5.43 -0.58 -1.17
C THR A 16 -6.23 0.72 -1.34
N GLY A 17 -7.36 0.65 -2.07
CA GLY A 17 -7.96 1.84 -2.68
C GLY A 17 -6.92 2.53 -3.56
N ASP A 18 -7.08 3.83 -3.80
CA ASP A 18 -6.03 4.64 -4.40
C ASP A 18 -4.93 4.90 -3.37
N PHE A 19 -3.68 4.57 -3.70
CA PHE A 19 -2.55 4.80 -2.81
C PHE A 19 -1.26 5.12 -3.56
N ARG A 20 -0.33 5.74 -2.84
CA ARG A 20 1.02 5.98 -3.33
C ARG A 20 2.03 5.58 -2.27
N TRP A 21 2.79 4.53 -2.55
CA TRP A 21 3.92 4.12 -1.73
C TRP A 21 5.14 5.02 -2.01
N GLU A 22 5.82 5.46 -0.94
CA GLU A 22 7.07 6.24 -1.05
C GLU A 22 8.21 5.50 -0.35
N ILE A 23 9.25 5.17 -1.11
CA ILE A 23 10.43 4.48 -0.60
C ILE A 23 11.20 5.42 0.34
N GLY A 24 11.53 4.94 1.53
CA GLY A 24 12.27 5.70 2.53
C GLY A 24 11.44 6.72 3.31
N ASP A 25 10.13 6.84 3.04
CA ASP A 25 9.25 7.67 3.84
C ASP A 25 8.87 6.96 5.15
N MET A 26 9.09 7.63 6.29
CA MET A 26 8.85 7.05 7.61
C MET A 26 7.38 6.67 7.82
N LYS A 27 6.42 7.45 7.28
CA LYS A 27 4.99 7.15 7.43
C LYS A 27 4.60 5.93 6.59
N ALA A 28 5.20 5.77 5.41
CA ALA A 28 5.02 4.58 4.60
C ALA A 28 5.53 3.33 5.33
N VAL A 29 6.73 3.40 5.93
CA VAL A 29 7.31 2.30 6.72
C VAL A 29 6.45 1.96 7.94
N GLU A 30 5.98 2.97 8.68
CA GLU A 30 5.10 2.78 9.83
C GLU A 30 3.77 2.13 9.42
N GLY A 31 3.13 2.61 8.35
CA GLY A 31 1.89 2.02 7.81
C GLY A 31 2.07 0.56 7.39
N LYS A 32 3.21 0.22 6.76
CA LYS A 32 3.56 -1.18 6.44
C LYS A 32 3.68 -2.02 7.70
N ASN A 33 4.34 -1.53 8.75
CA ASN A 33 4.48 -2.28 10.00
C ASN A 33 3.12 -2.51 10.69
N ILE A 34 2.24 -1.50 10.70
CA ILE A 34 0.87 -1.63 11.21
C ILE A 34 0.12 -2.72 10.43
N LEU A 35 0.20 -2.71 9.10
CA LEU A 35 -0.45 -3.70 8.25
C LEU A 35 0.09 -5.13 8.51
N LEU A 36 1.42 -5.28 8.61
CA LEU A 36 2.05 -6.55 8.92
C LEU A 36 1.66 -7.06 10.30
N ASN A 37 1.62 -6.19 11.31
CA ASN A 37 1.16 -6.55 12.65
C ASN A 37 -0.31 -6.97 12.66
N ALA A 38 -1.18 -6.29 11.89
CA ALA A 38 -2.59 -6.65 11.77
C ALA A 38 -2.80 -7.97 11.03
N LEU A 39 -1.91 -8.32 10.10
CA LEU A 39 -1.91 -9.60 9.40
C LEU A 39 -1.38 -10.74 10.29
N GLY A 40 -0.36 -10.46 11.10
CA GLY A 40 0.33 -11.44 11.95
C GLY A 40 0.97 -12.55 11.11
N ASP A 41 0.83 -13.80 11.55
CA ASP A 41 1.36 -14.97 10.83
C ASP A 41 0.48 -15.43 9.66
N LYS A 42 -0.62 -14.72 9.39
CA LYS A 42 -1.52 -15.07 8.28
C LYS A 42 -0.92 -14.59 6.96
N LYS A 43 -1.20 -15.33 5.88
CA LYS A 43 -0.89 -14.88 4.53
C LYS A 43 -2.04 -14.04 3.99
N LEU A 44 -1.71 -13.18 3.04
CA LEU A 44 -2.71 -12.49 2.24
C LEU A 44 -3.16 -13.43 1.12
N ASP A 45 -4.46 -13.71 1.06
CA ASP A 45 -5.04 -14.61 0.06
C ASP A 45 -5.39 -13.84 -1.23
N LEU A 46 -5.81 -12.58 -1.10
CA LEU A 46 -6.18 -11.73 -2.23
C LEU A 46 -5.76 -10.27 -2.01
N LEU A 47 -5.23 -9.67 -3.06
CA LEU A 47 -4.79 -8.27 -3.08
C LEU A 47 -5.50 -7.53 -4.23
N TYR A 48 -6.33 -6.55 -3.87
CA TYR A 48 -6.83 -5.54 -4.79
C TYR A 48 -5.90 -4.32 -4.69
N MET A 49 -5.03 -4.19 -5.70
CA MET A 49 -3.96 -3.19 -5.75
C MET A 49 -4.31 -2.04 -6.68
N ASP A 50 -4.00 -0.82 -6.26
CA ASP A 50 -3.93 0.34 -7.16
C ASP A 50 -2.88 0.11 -8.23
N ASN A 51 -3.35 -0.03 -9.47
CA ASN A 51 -2.55 -0.27 -10.65
C ASN A 51 -2.56 0.93 -11.60
N THR A 52 -3.01 2.12 -11.15
CA THR A 52 -3.13 3.34 -11.98
C THR A 52 -1.84 3.63 -12.78
N TYR A 53 -0.68 3.38 -12.17
CA TYR A 53 0.63 3.59 -12.78
C TYR A 53 1.47 2.32 -12.90
N CYS A 54 0.84 1.14 -12.99
CA CYS A 54 1.55 -0.15 -13.13
C CYS A 54 2.06 -0.39 -14.57
N ASN A 55 2.83 0.56 -15.10
CA ASN A 55 3.51 0.48 -16.37
C ASN A 55 4.97 0.94 -16.19
N PRO A 56 5.97 0.17 -16.69
CA PRO A 56 7.39 0.49 -16.49
C PRO A 56 7.83 1.81 -17.12
N SER A 57 7.03 2.37 -18.03
CA SER A 57 7.28 3.67 -18.65
C SER A 57 7.02 4.84 -17.69
N PHE A 58 6.34 4.61 -16.56
CA PHE A 58 6.05 5.63 -15.58
C PHE A 58 7.11 5.64 -14.47
N SER A 59 7.72 6.81 -14.28
CA SER A 59 8.62 7.10 -13.17
C SER A 59 8.36 8.52 -12.69
N PHE A 60 7.90 8.67 -11.44
CA PHE A 60 7.51 9.96 -10.89
C PHE A 60 8.46 10.40 -9.79
N PRO A 61 8.76 11.71 -9.67
CA PRO A 61 9.56 12.22 -8.58
C PRO A 61 8.87 12.00 -7.22
N PRO A 62 9.63 11.87 -6.11
CA PRO A 62 9.08 11.84 -4.76
C PRO A 62 8.20 13.07 -4.48
N ARG A 63 7.22 12.93 -3.58
CA ARG A 63 6.27 14.02 -3.27
C ARG A 63 6.95 15.30 -2.81
N LYS A 64 8.02 15.17 -2.02
CA LYS A 64 8.82 16.33 -1.56
C LYS A 64 9.43 17.14 -2.69
N VAL A 65 9.83 16.50 -3.79
CA VAL A 65 10.38 17.17 -4.98
C VAL A 65 9.25 17.81 -5.78
N ALA A 66 8.13 17.10 -5.98
CA ALA A 66 6.98 17.64 -6.70
C ALA A 66 6.35 18.86 -6.02
N ALA A 67 6.37 18.92 -4.68
CA ALA A 67 5.80 20.03 -3.90
C ALA A 67 6.64 21.33 -3.93
N GLN A 68 7.82 21.32 -4.56
CA GLN A 68 8.70 22.49 -4.71
C GLN A 68 8.47 23.27 -6.03
N GLN A 69 7.48 22.85 -6.84
CA GLN A 69 7.06 23.51 -8.08
C GLN A 69 5.90 24.46 -7.82
#